data_AF-A0A943R7C6-F1
#
_entry.id   AF-A0A943R7C6-F1
#
_cell.length_a   1.000
_cell.length_b   1.000
_cell.length_c   1.000
_cell.angle_alpha   90.00
_cell.angle_beta   90.00
_cell.angle_gamma   90.00
#
_symmetry.space_group_name_H-M   'P 1'
#
loop_
_entity.id
_entity.type
_entity.pdbx_description
1 polymer ?
#
loop_
_entity_poly.entity_id
_entity_poly.type
_entity_poly.pdbx_seq_one_letter_code
_entity_poly.pdbx_strand_id
1 'polypeptide(L)'
;MQRQAIHYFVNSNSSRGYVSFYESNFGGLDRVVPLHGYPQKPLQELLEDICNYAAEQKQRTELIHNCLDNTLEGVILPDLSAGVIHIPFYAENNGLNLLEDYNIRQMREALGEAHGYFAAALRIHDAWEKVYIEKMDFQAADELAKKTEDRLIGDRHTEKKGHAVDRYFGAATINGSFDYIANLTQCLGKRYFIKGRPGTGKSTLLKRLVKKAVCAGFEVEVYHC
;
A
#
# COMPACT_ATOMS: atom_id res chain seq x y z
N MET A 1 6.20 -21.60 6.59
CA MET A 1 4.80 -21.29 6.96
C MET A 1 4.30 -20.19 6.04
N GLN A 2 3.24 -20.42 5.29
CA GLN A 2 2.55 -19.36 4.53
C GLN A 2 1.78 -18.46 5.50
N ARG A 3 1.62 -17.18 5.13
CA ARG A 3 0.87 -16.20 5.93
C ARG A 3 -0.62 -16.55 5.85
N GLN A 4 -1.26 -16.83 7.00
CA GLN A 4 -2.70 -17.13 7.05
C GLN A 4 -3.54 -15.89 6.73
N ALA A 5 -3.13 -14.73 7.26
CA ALA A 5 -3.73 -13.43 6.99
C ALA A 5 -2.63 -12.37 6.86
N ILE A 6 -2.79 -11.45 5.90
CA ILE A 6 -1.99 -10.23 5.82
C ILE A 6 -2.86 -9.00 5.91
N HIS A 7 -2.34 -7.97 6.56
CA HIS A 7 -3.03 -6.68 6.74
C HIS A 7 -2.24 -5.59 6.04
N TYR A 8 -2.93 -4.71 5.32
CA TYR A 8 -2.32 -3.56 4.65
C TYR A 8 -3.38 -2.52 4.29
N PHE A 9 -2.95 -1.41 3.71
CA PHE A 9 -3.82 -0.38 3.17
C PHE A 9 -3.67 -0.33 1.64
N VAL A 10 -4.76 -0.04 0.94
CA VAL A 10 -4.73 0.23 -0.51
C VAL A 10 -4.90 1.71 -0.81
N ASN A 11 -5.34 2.48 0.18
CA ASN A 11 -5.63 3.90 0.08
C ASN A 11 -4.71 4.68 1.02
N SER A 12 -4.42 5.93 0.68
CA SER A 12 -3.69 6.86 1.54
C SER A 12 -4.08 8.30 1.27
N ASN A 13 -3.91 9.16 2.27
CA ASN A 13 -3.99 10.60 2.12
C ASN A 13 -2.58 11.18 2.16
N SER A 14 -2.24 11.97 1.14
CA SER A 14 -0.89 12.50 0.95
C SER A 14 -0.91 13.99 0.61
N SER A 15 0.26 14.57 0.37
CA SER A 15 0.39 15.94 -0.15
C SER A 15 -0.26 16.14 -1.52
N ARG A 16 -0.59 15.07 -2.23
CA ARG A 16 -1.29 15.07 -3.53
C ARG A 16 -2.78 14.79 -3.39
N GLY A 17 -3.29 14.74 -2.17
CA GLY A 17 -4.65 14.33 -1.86
C GLY A 17 -4.79 12.83 -1.64
N TYR A 18 -6.00 12.33 -1.88
CA TYR A 18 -6.34 10.91 -1.82
C TYR A 18 -5.64 10.15 -2.96
N VAL A 19 -4.97 9.05 -2.63
CA VAL A 19 -4.27 8.17 -3.57
C VAL A 19 -4.71 6.74 -3.31
N SER A 20 -5.02 6.02 -4.38
CA SER A 20 -5.47 4.63 -4.29
C SER A 20 -4.64 3.71 -5.18
N PHE A 21 -4.26 2.57 -4.63
CA PHE A 21 -3.75 1.40 -5.36
C PHE A 21 -4.84 0.33 -5.57
N TYR A 22 -6.12 0.73 -5.57
CA TYR A 22 -7.24 -0.17 -5.86
C TYR A 22 -6.98 -1.05 -7.09
N GLU A 23 -6.67 -0.45 -8.24
CA GLU A 23 -6.44 -1.18 -9.49
C GLU A 23 -5.27 -2.18 -9.38
N SER A 24 -4.21 -1.81 -8.65
CA SER A 24 -3.07 -2.71 -8.47
C SER A 24 -3.43 -3.98 -7.68
N ASN A 25 -4.45 -3.92 -6.82
CA ASN A 25 -4.81 -5.00 -5.90
C ASN A 25 -6.03 -5.80 -6.38
N PHE A 26 -7.02 -5.11 -6.94
CA PHE A 26 -8.30 -5.68 -7.32
C PHE A 26 -8.43 -5.89 -8.84
N GLY A 27 -7.68 -5.16 -9.67
CA GLY A 27 -7.82 -5.20 -11.14
C GLY A 27 -7.45 -6.53 -11.78
N GLY A 28 -6.70 -7.38 -11.09
CA GLY A 28 -6.34 -8.73 -11.54
C GLY A 28 -7.25 -9.85 -11.04
N LEU A 29 -8.25 -9.54 -10.21
CA LEU A 29 -9.17 -10.53 -9.65
C LEU A 29 -10.32 -10.81 -10.64
N ASP A 30 -10.77 -12.06 -10.69
CA ASP A 30 -11.90 -12.46 -11.54
C ASP A 30 -13.23 -11.92 -11.04
N ARG A 31 -13.36 -11.71 -9.72
CA ARG A 31 -14.60 -11.25 -9.09
C ARG A 31 -14.32 -10.17 -8.05
N VAL A 32 -14.81 -8.97 -8.28
CA VAL A 32 -14.71 -7.86 -7.32
C VAL A 32 -16.09 -7.29 -7.04
N VAL A 33 -16.42 -7.14 -5.76
CA VAL A 33 -17.65 -6.48 -5.31
C VAL A 33 -17.28 -5.15 -4.65
N PRO A 34 -17.34 -4.03 -5.40
CA PRO A 34 -17.19 -2.70 -4.83
C PRO A 34 -18.47 -2.26 -4.13
N LEU A 35 -18.36 -1.89 -2.86
CA LEU A 35 -19.45 -1.36 -2.06
C LEU A 35 -19.28 0.15 -1.90
N HIS A 36 -20.05 0.94 -2.63
CA HIS A 36 -19.93 2.40 -2.58
C HIS A 36 -20.71 2.97 -1.40
N GLY A 37 -20.01 3.62 -0.46
CA GLY A 37 -20.69 4.35 0.62
C GLY A 37 -21.55 3.47 1.53
N TYR A 38 -21.11 2.23 1.74
CA TYR A 38 -21.88 1.25 2.50
C TYR A 38 -21.85 1.60 3.99
N PRO A 39 -22.96 1.47 4.73
CA PRO A 39 -22.99 1.77 6.16
C PRO A 39 -21.94 0.97 6.94
N GLN A 40 -21.17 1.67 7.78
CA GLN A 40 -19.96 1.10 8.42
C GLN A 40 -20.25 -0.14 9.29
N LYS A 41 -21.32 -0.13 10.09
CA LYS A 41 -21.63 -1.25 10.98
C LYS A 41 -21.97 -2.54 10.19
N PRO A 42 -22.94 -2.53 9.26
CA PRO A 42 -23.16 -3.67 8.37
C PRO A 42 -21.94 -4.08 7.55
N LEU A 43 -21.08 -3.13 7.17
CA LEU A 43 -19.81 -3.45 6.48
C LEU A 43 -18.91 -4.32 7.36
N GLN A 44 -18.70 -3.95 8.63
CA GLN A 44 -17.86 -4.74 9.54
C GLN A 44 -18.42 -6.15 9.71
N GLU A 45 -19.72 -6.28 9.98
CA GLU A 45 -20.40 -7.57 10.13
C GLU A 45 -20.21 -8.46 8.88
N LEU A 46 -20.42 -7.90 7.68
CA LEU A 46 -20.22 -8.61 6.41
C LEU A 46 -18.76 -9.08 6.22
N LEU A 47 -17.78 -8.19 6.47
CA LEU A 47 -16.38 -8.53 6.26
C LEU A 47 -15.88 -9.55 7.30
N GLU A 48 -16.37 -9.47 8.54
CA GLU A 48 -16.11 -10.46 9.59
C GLU A 48 -16.66 -11.84 9.21
N ASP A 49 -17.90 -11.91 8.71
CA ASP A 49 -18.51 -13.16 8.23
C ASP A 49 -17.69 -13.81 7.10
N ILE A 50 -17.23 -13.01 6.13
CA ILE A 50 -16.37 -13.48 5.04
C ILE A 50 -15.04 -14.02 5.59
N CYS A 51 -14.44 -13.31 6.55
CA CYS A 51 -13.17 -13.74 7.16
C CYS A 51 -13.33 -15.03 7.96
N ASN A 52 -14.43 -15.18 8.71
CA ASN A 52 -14.74 -16.38 9.48
C ASN A 52 -14.93 -17.59 8.54
N TYR A 53 -15.70 -17.41 7.46
CA TYR A 53 -15.88 -18.44 6.45
C TYR A 53 -14.53 -18.86 5.82
N ALA A 54 -13.69 -17.89 5.42
CA ALA A 54 -12.38 -18.17 4.85
C ALA A 54 -11.46 -18.92 5.85
N ALA A 55 -11.53 -18.56 7.13
CA ALA A 55 -10.77 -19.22 8.20
C ALA A 55 -11.20 -20.68 8.40
N GLU A 56 -12.50 -20.97 8.37
CA GLU A 56 -13.04 -22.34 8.42
C GLU A 56 -12.53 -23.19 7.26
N GLN A 57 -12.42 -22.60 6.07
CA GLN A 57 -11.88 -23.24 4.88
C GLN A 57 -10.34 -23.26 4.82
N LYS A 58 -9.65 -22.73 5.84
CA LYS A 58 -8.19 -22.59 5.91
C LYS A 58 -7.59 -21.85 4.68
N GLN A 59 -8.36 -20.92 4.14
CA GLN A 59 -7.93 -20.10 3.01
C GLN A 59 -7.04 -18.95 3.47
N ARG A 60 -6.16 -18.51 2.57
CA ARG A 60 -5.41 -17.28 2.80
C ARG A 60 -6.35 -16.09 2.68
N THR A 61 -6.20 -15.13 3.58
CA THR A 61 -6.92 -13.85 3.51
C THR A 61 -5.97 -12.66 3.42
N GLU A 62 -6.44 -11.63 2.76
CA GLU A 62 -5.80 -10.33 2.70
C GLU A 62 -6.79 -9.29 3.17
N LEU A 63 -6.48 -8.60 4.27
CA LEU A 63 -7.34 -7.64 4.94
C LEU A 63 -6.88 -6.22 4.60
N ILE A 64 -7.80 -5.45 4.05
CA ILE A 64 -7.58 -4.07 3.61
C ILE A 64 -8.20 -3.14 4.64
N HIS A 65 -7.39 -2.24 5.17
CA HIS A 65 -7.81 -1.30 6.21
C HIS A 65 -8.06 0.09 5.63
N ASN A 66 -9.02 0.79 6.23
CA ASN A 66 -9.30 2.18 5.94
C ASN A 66 -8.13 3.06 6.42
N CYS A 67 -7.64 3.94 5.55
CA CYS A 67 -6.47 4.76 5.84
C CYS A 67 -6.69 5.88 6.87
N LEU A 68 -7.93 6.21 7.22
CA LEU A 68 -8.25 7.24 8.22
C LEU A 68 -8.37 6.66 9.62
N ASP A 69 -9.04 5.53 9.81
CA ASP A 69 -9.38 5.02 11.15
C ASP A 69 -8.92 3.59 11.41
N ASN A 70 -8.28 2.95 10.42
CA ASN A 70 -7.79 1.57 10.47
C ASN A 70 -8.89 0.50 10.63
N THR A 71 -10.17 0.85 10.44
CA THR A 71 -11.26 -0.13 10.39
C THR A 71 -11.16 -1.01 9.14
N LEU A 72 -11.77 -2.19 9.16
CA LEU A 72 -11.71 -3.10 8.04
C LEU A 72 -12.54 -2.54 6.88
N GLU A 73 -11.92 -2.33 5.72
CA GLU A 73 -12.54 -1.71 4.54
C GLU A 73 -12.76 -2.75 3.43
N GLY A 74 -11.94 -3.80 3.39
CA GLY A 74 -12.11 -4.86 2.41
C GLY A 74 -11.36 -6.14 2.74
N VAL A 75 -11.65 -7.16 1.95
CA VAL A 75 -11.02 -8.48 2.03
C VAL A 75 -10.78 -9.01 0.62
N ILE A 76 -9.61 -9.58 0.38
CA ILE A 76 -9.31 -10.38 -0.80
C ILE A 76 -9.10 -11.84 -0.36
N LEU A 77 -9.68 -12.76 -1.13
CA LEU A 77 -9.54 -14.20 -1.04
C LEU A 77 -8.74 -14.67 -2.26
N PRO A 78 -7.38 -14.71 -2.19
CA PRO A 78 -6.55 -14.95 -3.36
C PRO A 78 -6.81 -16.29 -4.04
N ASP A 79 -7.07 -17.34 -3.24
CA ASP A 79 -7.34 -18.70 -3.73
C ASP A 79 -8.63 -18.77 -4.58
N LEU A 80 -9.54 -17.81 -4.41
CA LEU A 80 -10.80 -17.69 -5.13
C LEU A 80 -10.77 -16.64 -6.24
N SER A 81 -9.66 -15.89 -6.39
CA SER A 81 -9.59 -14.74 -7.30
C SER A 81 -10.74 -13.75 -7.06
N ALA A 82 -11.07 -13.53 -5.78
CA ALA A 82 -12.26 -12.78 -5.37
C ALA A 82 -11.95 -11.74 -4.29
N GLY A 83 -12.67 -10.61 -4.31
CA GLY A 83 -12.54 -9.58 -3.28
C GLY A 83 -13.80 -8.74 -3.09
N VAL A 84 -13.94 -8.21 -1.88
CA VAL A 84 -14.98 -7.24 -1.49
C VAL A 84 -14.25 -6.03 -0.92
N ILE A 85 -14.65 -4.83 -1.33
CA ILE A 85 -13.99 -3.60 -0.89
C ILE A 85 -15.00 -2.46 -0.84
N HIS A 86 -14.99 -1.75 0.28
CA HIS A 86 -15.76 -0.54 0.45
C HIS A 86 -15.02 0.65 -0.15
N ILE A 87 -15.73 1.44 -0.94
CA ILE A 87 -15.25 2.68 -1.54
C ILE A 87 -15.90 3.83 -0.76
N PRO A 88 -15.16 4.54 0.10
CA PRO A 88 -15.73 5.53 0.98
C PRO A 88 -16.18 6.78 0.22
N PHE A 89 -17.10 7.54 0.79
CA PHE A 89 -17.66 8.75 0.15
C PHE A 89 -16.64 9.87 -0.09
N TYR A 90 -15.48 9.83 0.55
CA TYR A 90 -14.40 10.79 0.30
C TYR A 90 -13.43 10.32 -0.79
N ALA A 91 -13.57 9.09 -1.29
CA ALA A 91 -12.78 8.59 -2.41
C ALA A 91 -13.36 9.10 -3.73
N GLU A 92 -12.51 9.79 -4.50
CA GLU A 92 -12.73 10.30 -5.87
C GLU A 92 -14.12 10.92 -6.18
N ASN A 93 -14.36 11.26 -7.45
CA ASN A 93 -15.56 11.95 -7.91
C ASN A 93 -16.79 11.02 -7.93
N ASN A 94 -17.30 10.66 -6.76
CA ASN A 94 -18.58 9.97 -6.65
C ASN A 94 -19.75 10.95 -6.88
N GLY A 95 -20.86 10.47 -7.46
CA GLY A 95 -22.05 11.30 -7.71
C GLY A 95 -22.69 11.85 -6.44
N LEU A 96 -22.42 11.24 -5.28
CA LEU A 96 -22.84 11.73 -3.98
C LEU A 96 -22.08 12.99 -3.56
N ASN A 97 -20.96 13.30 -4.23
CA ASN A 97 -20.26 14.55 -4.01
C ASN A 97 -21.08 15.79 -4.41
N LEU A 98 -22.12 15.58 -5.23
CA LEU A 98 -23.10 16.59 -5.64
C LEU A 98 -24.15 16.88 -4.56
N LEU A 99 -24.24 16.04 -3.53
CA LEU A 99 -25.12 16.30 -2.40
C LEU A 99 -24.48 17.35 -1.50
N GLU A 100 -25.18 18.46 -1.27
CA GLU A 100 -24.79 19.51 -0.31
C GLU A 100 -25.05 19.06 1.13
N ASP A 101 -24.46 17.94 1.54
CA ASP A 101 -24.54 17.44 2.90
C ASP A 101 -23.51 18.14 3.80
N TYR A 102 -23.95 18.59 4.97
CA TYR A 102 -23.12 19.30 5.94
C TYR A 102 -21.94 18.47 6.44
N ASN A 103 -22.16 17.18 6.72
CA ASN A 103 -21.09 16.30 7.23
C ASN A 103 -20.06 16.01 6.15
N ILE A 104 -20.51 15.80 4.90
CA ILE A 104 -19.62 15.62 3.76
C ILE A 104 -18.74 16.87 3.56
N ARG A 105 -19.32 18.06 3.69
CA ARG A 105 -18.56 19.32 3.60
C ARG A 105 -17.49 19.43 4.68
N GLN A 106 -17.85 19.22 5.95
CA GLN A 106 -16.88 19.31 7.05
C GLN A 106 -15.75 18.28 6.92
N MET A 107 -16.07 17.05 6.50
CA MET A 107 -15.08 16.02 6.22
C MET A 107 -14.09 16.47 5.14
N ARG A 108 -14.57 17.08 4.05
CA ARG A 108 -13.69 17.59 2.98
C ARG A 108 -12.81 18.74 3.45
N GLU A 109 -13.35 19.66 4.23
CA GLU A 109 -12.58 20.77 4.81
C GLU A 109 -11.45 20.22 5.69
N ALA A 110 -11.73 19.27 6.57
CA ALA A 110 -10.72 18.62 7.41
C ALA A 110 -9.66 17.83 6.61
N LEU A 111 -10.08 17.08 5.58
CA LEU A 111 -9.14 16.38 4.69
C LEU A 111 -8.28 17.38 3.91
N GLY A 112 -8.85 18.49 3.46
CA GLY A 112 -8.12 19.57 2.79
C GLY A 112 -7.04 20.19 3.67
N GLU A 113 -7.35 20.43 4.95
CA GLU A 113 -6.36 20.89 5.93
C GLU A 113 -5.24 19.85 6.12
N ALA A 114 -5.60 18.57 6.28
CA ALA A 114 -4.63 17.48 6.40
C ALA A 114 -3.69 17.40 5.18
N HIS A 115 -4.24 17.50 3.96
CA HIS A 115 -3.44 17.57 2.72
C HIS A 115 -2.52 18.79 2.70
N GLY A 116 -2.98 19.93 3.23
CA GLY A 116 -2.17 21.13 3.43
C GLY A 116 -0.96 20.89 4.34
N TYR A 117 -1.15 20.19 5.46
CA TYR A 117 -0.06 19.80 6.35
C TYR A 117 0.91 18.83 5.68
N PHE A 118 0.42 17.82 4.94
CA PHE A 118 1.29 16.93 4.17
C PHE A 118 2.10 17.67 3.12
N ALA A 119 1.49 18.64 2.42
CA ALA A 119 2.20 19.48 1.45
C ALA A 119 3.28 20.34 2.12
N ALA A 120 3.03 20.85 3.32
CA ALA A 120 4.03 21.57 4.10
C ALA A 120 5.20 20.66 4.53
N ALA A 121 4.90 19.47 5.04
CA ALA A 121 5.90 18.48 5.41
C ALA A 121 6.75 18.04 4.20
N LEU A 122 6.13 17.84 3.04
CA LEU A 122 6.83 17.48 1.80
C LEU A 122 7.85 18.56 1.40
N ARG A 123 7.51 19.85 1.49
CA ARG A 123 8.47 20.94 1.18
C ARG A 123 9.71 20.91 2.07
N ILE A 124 9.54 20.60 3.36
CA ILE A 124 10.67 20.46 4.30
C ILE A 124 11.51 19.24 3.93
N HIS A 125 10.85 18.11 3.62
CA HIS A 125 11.51 16.88 3.18
C HIS A 125 12.35 17.10 1.91
N ASP A 126 11.79 17.76 0.89
CA ASP A 126 12.47 18.04 -0.38
C ASP A 126 13.69 18.95 -0.19
N ALA A 127 13.59 19.94 0.71
CA ALA A 127 14.73 20.79 1.07
C ALA A 127 15.88 19.97 1.70
N TRP A 128 15.56 18.98 2.53
CA TRP A 128 16.57 18.06 3.07
C TRP A 128 17.16 17.16 1.99
N GLU A 129 16.34 16.60 1.08
CA GLU A 129 16.84 15.74 0.00
C GLU A 129 17.88 16.45 -0.86
N LYS A 130 17.64 17.72 -1.20
CA LYS A 130 18.55 18.51 -2.04
C LYS A 130 19.98 18.55 -1.47
N VAL A 131 20.12 18.77 -0.16
CA VAL A 131 21.43 18.82 0.50
C VAL A 131 22.19 17.49 0.36
N TYR A 132 21.48 16.37 0.47
CA TYR A 132 22.10 15.04 0.37
C TYR A 132 22.38 14.64 -1.08
N ILE A 133 21.49 14.97 -2.02
CA ILE A 133 21.66 14.69 -3.45
C ILE A 133 22.91 15.39 -4.00
N GLU A 134 23.15 16.65 -3.61
CA GLU A 134 24.34 17.41 -4.02
C GLU A 134 25.67 16.79 -3.56
N LYS A 135 25.64 15.93 -2.53
CA LYS A 135 26.82 15.24 -1.98
C LYS A 135 26.85 13.75 -2.33
N MET A 136 25.94 13.30 -3.19
CA MET A 136 25.81 11.90 -3.52
C MET A 136 26.89 11.45 -4.50
N ASP A 137 27.59 10.37 -4.16
CA ASP A 137 28.38 9.61 -5.13
C ASP A 137 27.45 8.66 -5.88
N PHE A 138 26.97 9.10 -7.05
CA PHE A 138 26.05 8.32 -7.87
C PHE A 138 26.70 7.06 -8.43
N GLN A 139 27.99 7.09 -8.74
CA GLN A 139 28.70 5.92 -9.25
C GLN A 139 28.77 4.83 -8.18
N ALA A 140 29.17 5.18 -6.96
CA ALA A 140 29.19 4.23 -5.84
C ALA A 140 27.79 3.69 -5.53
N ALA A 141 26.75 4.53 -5.62
CA ALA A 141 25.36 4.11 -5.44
C ALA A 141 24.90 3.12 -6.52
N ASP A 142 25.27 3.33 -7.78
CA ASP A 142 24.93 2.43 -8.88
C ASP A 142 25.68 1.10 -8.79
N GLU A 143 26.95 1.11 -8.38
CA GLU A 143 27.72 -0.09 -8.10
C GLU A 143 27.11 -0.90 -6.95
N LEU A 144 26.69 -0.22 -5.87
CA LEU A 144 26.00 -0.85 -4.74
C LEU A 144 24.67 -1.47 -5.19
N ALA A 145 23.93 -0.78 -6.04
CA ALA A 145 22.67 -1.28 -6.57
C ALA A 145 22.87 -2.56 -7.38
N LYS A 146 23.84 -2.57 -8.30
CA LYS A 146 24.20 -3.76 -9.09
C LYS A 146 24.62 -4.94 -8.20
N LYS A 147 25.52 -4.71 -7.23
CA LYS A 147 25.94 -5.74 -6.27
C LYS A 147 24.76 -6.28 -5.46
N THR A 148 23.77 -5.44 -5.15
CA THR A 148 22.57 -5.84 -4.41
C THR A 148 21.62 -6.65 -5.29
N GLU A 149 21.41 -6.25 -6.54
CA GLU A 149 20.65 -7.01 -7.55
C GLU A 149 21.24 -8.43 -7.73
N ASP A 150 22.56 -8.53 -7.93
CA ASP A 150 23.25 -9.81 -8.10
C ASP A 150 23.15 -10.68 -6.84
N ARG A 151 23.24 -10.08 -5.65
CA ARG A 151 23.15 -10.81 -4.37
C ARG A 151 21.75 -11.34 -4.08
N LEU A 152 20.71 -10.57 -4.41
CA LEU A 152 19.32 -10.92 -4.08
C LEU A 152 18.69 -11.82 -5.14
N ILE A 153 18.91 -11.49 -6.40
CA ILE A 153 18.25 -12.11 -7.56
C ILE A 153 19.26 -12.96 -8.33
N GLY A 154 20.42 -12.38 -8.69
CA GLY A 154 21.44 -13.07 -9.47
C GLY A 154 20.87 -13.61 -10.79
N ASP A 155 21.21 -14.87 -11.10
CA ASP A 155 20.73 -15.59 -12.29
C ASP A 155 19.42 -16.36 -12.06
N ARG A 156 18.82 -16.22 -10.87
CA ARG A 156 17.54 -16.88 -10.57
C ARG A 156 16.45 -16.30 -11.47
N HIS A 157 15.65 -17.19 -12.03
CA HIS A 157 14.51 -16.84 -12.86
C HIS A 157 13.38 -17.85 -12.61
N THR A 158 12.16 -17.45 -12.94
CA THR A 158 11.01 -18.35 -13.00
C THR A 158 10.48 -18.41 -14.43
N GLU A 159 9.72 -19.45 -14.76
CA GLU A 159 9.04 -19.56 -16.06
C GLU A 159 7.79 -18.68 -16.16
N LYS A 160 7.33 -18.10 -15.03
CA LYS A 160 6.13 -17.27 -14.98
C LYS A 160 6.44 -15.85 -15.41
N LYS A 161 5.42 -15.17 -15.92
CA LYS A 161 5.46 -13.71 -16.09
C LYS A 161 5.46 -13.07 -14.71
N GLY A 162 6.52 -12.34 -14.39
CA GLY A 162 6.62 -11.59 -13.14
C GLY A 162 5.60 -10.47 -13.10
N HIS A 163 5.18 -10.10 -11.89
CA HIS A 163 4.25 -9.00 -11.67
C HIS A 163 4.56 -8.30 -10.35
N ALA A 164 4.19 -7.03 -10.26
CA ALA A 164 4.30 -6.25 -9.04
C ALA A 164 2.90 -5.80 -8.59
N VAL A 165 2.68 -5.77 -7.29
CA VAL A 165 1.46 -5.23 -6.66
C VAL A 165 1.87 -4.11 -5.72
N ASP A 166 1.38 -2.91 -6.00
CA ASP A 166 1.58 -1.71 -5.19
C ASP A 166 0.54 -1.61 -4.06
N ARG A 167 0.99 -1.34 -2.84
CA ARG A 167 0.22 -1.32 -1.59
C ARG A 167 0.80 -0.30 -0.62
N TYR A 168 0.16 -0.06 0.51
CA TYR A 168 0.74 0.68 1.63
C TYR A 168 0.88 -0.24 2.83
N PHE A 169 2.04 -0.19 3.52
CA PHE A 169 2.21 -0.92 4.77
C PHE A 169 1.64 -0.15 5.98
N GLY A 170 1.38 1.15 5.81
CA GLY A 170 0.98 2.04 6.88
C GLY A 170 0.25 3.28 6.37
N ALA A 171 -0.40 3.98 7.29
CA ALA A 171 -1.18 5.18 7.02
C ALA A 171 -1.08 6.19 8.17
N ALA A 172 -1.27 7.47 7.85
CA ALA A 172 -1.46 8.54 8.83
C ALA A 172 -2.93 8.58 9.24
N THR A 173 -3.30 7.78 10.24
CA THR A 173 -4.66 7.67 10.76
C THR A 173 -5.00 8.80 11.72
N ILE A 174 -6.28 8.95 12.07
CA ILE A 174 -6.76 9.88 13.11
C ILE A 174 -6.15 9.60 14.49
N ASN A 175 -5.66 8.38 14.71
CA ASN A 175 -4.99 7.96 15.94
C ASN A 175 -3.46 8.06 15.84
N GLY A 176 -2.95 8.69 14.78
CA GLY A 176 -1.52 8.81 14.48
C GLY A 176 -1.05 7.80 13.42
N SER A 177 0.28 7.70 13.28
CA SER A 177 0.89 6.75 12.35
C SER A 177 0.61 5.32 12.79
N PHE A 178 0.11 4.49 11.87
CA PHE A 178 -0.13 3.07 12.09
C PHE A 178 0.48 2.25 10.95
N ASP A 179 1.05 1.08 11.26
CA ASP A 179 1.62 0.17 10.26
C ASP A 179 1.42 -1.32 10.58
N TYR A 180 1.50 -2.13 9.52
CA TYR A 180 1.43 -3.58 9.56
C TYR A 180 2.79 -4.25 9.24
N ILE A 181 3.93 -3.55 9.38
CA ILE A 181 5.25 -4.09 9.01
C ILE A 181 5.55 -5.40 9.75
N ALA A 182 5.18 -5.49 11.03
CA ALA A 182 5.37 -6.70 11.82
C ALA A 182 4.59 -7.89 11.23
N ASN A 183 3.30 -7.71 10.96
CA ASN A 183 2.45 -8.73 10.34
C ASN A 183 2.96 -9.12 8.94
N LEU A 184 3.26 -8.12 8.10
CA LEU A 184 3.73 -8.34 6.74
C LEU A 184 5.08 -9.07 6.72
N THR A 185 5.98 -8.82 7.67
CA THR A 185 7.33 -9.40 7.61
C THR A 185 7.52 -10.66 8.46
N GLN A 186 6.50 -11.11 9.20
CA GLN A 186 6.63 -12.18 10.20
C GLN A 186 7.14 -13.53 9.64
N CYS A 187 6.74 -13.90 8.42
CA CYS A 187 7.12 -15.18 7.80
C CYS A 187 8.36 -15.08 6.90
N LEU A 188 9.01 -13.90 6.82
CA LEU A 188 10.18 -13.71 5.97
C LEU A 188 11.41 -14.35 6.59
N GLY A 189 11.96 -15.38 5.95
CA GLY A 189 13.19 -16.04 6.39
C GLY A 189 14.45 -15.17 6.30
N LYS A 190 14.39 -14.06 5.54
CA LYS A 190 15.49 -13.10 5.44
C LYS A 190 14.96 -11.69 5.26
N ARG A 191 15.50 -10.75 6.02
CA ARG A 191 15.15 -9.32 5.98
C ARG A 191 16.41 -8.48 5.79
N TYR A 192 16.34 -7.52 4.88
CA TYR A 192 17.41 -6.56 4.63
C TYR A 192 16.90 -5.17 4.96
N PHE A 193 17.69 -4.41 5.73
CA PHE A 193 17.36 -3.05 6.13
C PHE A 193 18.26 -2.07 5.39
N ILE A 194 17.66 -1.22 4.56
CA ILE A 194 18.36 -0.15 3.85
C ILE A 194 18.24 1.11 4.70
N LYS A 195 19.36 1.57 5.25
CA LYS A 195 19.43 2.82 6.02
C LYS A 195 20.03 3.92 5.16
N GLY A 196 19.44 5.10 5.20
CA GLY A 196 19.93 6.26 4.46
C GLY A 196 19.07 7.49 4.70
N ARG A 197 19.68 8.67 4.64
CA ARG A 197 18.99 9.97 4.79
C ARG A 197 18.05 10.21 3.60
N PRO A 198 17.09 11.14 3.69
CA PRO A 198 16.33 11.61 2.53
C PRO A 198 17.26 11.98 1.37
N GLY A 199 16.89 11.68 0.12
CA GLY A 199 17.73 11.97 -1.05
C GLY A 199 18.89 11.01 -1.34
N THR A 200 19.17 9.99 -0.50
CA THR A 200 20.31 9.07 -0.73
C THR A 200 19.99 7.87 -1.65
N GLY A 201 18.99 7.98 -2.54
CA GLY A 201 18.70 6.96 -3.56
C GLY A 201 18.03 5.67 -3.08
N LYS A 202 17.50 5.59 -1.85
CA LYS A 202 16.82 4.39 -1.33
C LYS A 202 15.68 3.91 -2.24
N SER A 203 14.78 4.83 -2.60
CA SER A 203 13.64 4.54 -3.47
C SER A 203 14.10 4.15 -4.88
N THR A 204 15.20 4.73 -5.37
CA THR A 204 15.80 4.37 -6.66
C THR A 204 16.33 2.94 -6.65
N LEU A 205 17.06 2.56 -5.60
CA LEU A 205 17.55 1.19 -5.39
C LEU A 205 16.38 0.19 -5.35
N LEU A 206 15.35 0.48 -4.55
CA LEU A 206 14.17 -0.40 -4.45
C LEU A 206 13.46 -0.55 -5.80
N LYS A 207 13.25 0.54 -6.55
CA LYS A 207 12.64 0.49 -7.89
C LYS A 207 13.45 -0.37 -8.87
N ARG A 208 14.78 -0.28 -8.82
CA ARG A 208 15.67 -1.12 -9.62
C ARG A 208 15.53 -2.60 -9.26
N LEU A 209 15.49 -2.92 -7.97
CA LEU A 209 15.28 -4.29 -7.48
C LEU A 209 13.93 -4.86 -7.91
N VAL A 210 12.85 -4.07 -7.77
CA VAL A 210 11.51 -4.45 -8.24
C VAL A 210 11.55 -4.77 -9.73
N LYS A 211 12.11 -3.88 -10.55
CA LYS A 211 12.22 -4.09 -12.01
C LYS A 211 12.98 -5.37 -12.34
N LYS A 212 14.14 -5.59 -11.72
CA LYS A 212 14.95 -6.80 -11.94
C LYS A 212 14.20 -8.07 -11.52
N ALA A 213 13.49 -8.04 -10.39
CA ALA A 213 12.72 -9.18 -9.89
C ALA A 213 11.55 -9.53 -10.81
N VAL A 214 10.79 -8.52 -11.25
CA VAL A 214 9.70 -8.71 -12.22
C VAL A 214 10.22 -9.26 -13.55
N CYS A 215 11.32 -8.72 -14.07
CA CYS A 215 11.95 -9.24 -15.29
C CYS A 215 12.45 -10.69 -15.14
N ALA A 216 12.80 -11.10 -13.93
CA ALA A 216 13.20 -12.48 -13.62
C ALA A 216 12.00 -13.41 -13.32
N GLY A 217 10.76 -12.94 -13.49
CA GLY A 217 9.56 -13.77 -13.33
C GLY A 217 9.04 -13.86 -11.89
N PHE A 218 9.51 -13.02 -10.96
CA PHE A 218 9.05 -13.05 -9.57
C PHE A 218 7.77 -12.22 -9.37
N GLU A 219 6.98 -12.64 -8.38
CA GLU A 219 5.88 -11.88 -7.81
C GLU A 219 6.47 -10.93 -6.75
N VAL A 220 6.12 -9.65 -6.82
CA VAL A 220 6.71 -8.60 -5.99
C VAL A 220 5.63 -7.77 -5.30
N GLU A 221 5.61 -7.80 -3.98
CA GLU A 221 4.78 -6.88 -3.18
C GLU A 221 5.58 -5.59 -2.92
N VAL A 222 5.08 -4.44 -3.39
CA VAL A 222 5.70 -3.12 -3.22
C VAL A 222 4.86 -2.31 -2.23
N TYR A 223 5.41 -2.07 -1.05
CA TYR A 223 4.74 -1.29 -0.02
C TYR A 223 5.30 0.14 0.05
N HIS A 224 4.45 1.12 -0.18
CA HIS A 224 4.72 2.55 -0.10
C HIS A 224 4.43 3.10 1.30
N CYS A 225 4.97 4.28 1.60
CA CYS A 225 4.76 5.04 2.83
C CYS A 225 4.54 6.52 2.55
#